data_AF-A0A9J6GWE7-F1
#
_entry.id   AF-A0A9J6GWE7-F1
#
_cell.length_a   1.000
_cell.length_b   1.000
_cell.length_c   1.000
_cell.angle_alpha   90.00
_cell.angle_beta   90.00
_cell.angle_gamma   90.00
#
_symmetry.space_group_name_H-M   'P 1'
#
loop_
_entity.id
_entity.type
_entity.pdbx_description
1 polymer ?
#
loop_
_entity_poly.entity_id
_entity_poly.type
_entity_poly.pdbx_seq_one_letter_code
_entity_poly.pdbx_strand_id
1 'polypeptide(L)'
;MLTFARENQPHPKVEYKRLDIAVDEDVARFCEIEGCFEMVYSFGTLHWIFDQIQALRNIAKLMTPGGECFVTFSGSMLLFDIITATMAQPRWEKIRR
;
A
#
# COMPACT_ATOMS: atom_id res chain seq x y z
N MET A 1 -11.50 -2.63 -8.72
CA MET A 1 -11.28 -3.74 -7.77
C MET A 1 -12.27 -3.73 -6.61
N LEU A 2 -12.47 -2.62 -5.87
CA LEU A 2 -13.40 -2.60 -4.73
C LEU A 2 -14.85 -2.95 -5.10
N THR A 3 -15.39 -2.41 -6.20
CA THR A 3 -16.74 -2.76 -6.68
C THR A 3 -16.86 -4.26 -6.97
N PHE A 4 -15.91 -4.80 -7.73
CA PHE A 4 -15.85 -6.23 -8.02
C PHE A 4 -15.78 -7.09 -6.75
N ALA A 5 -14.96 -6.72 -5.77
CA ALA A 5 -14.84 -7.45 -4.51
C ALA A 5 -16.15 -7.44 -3.70
N ARG A 6 -16.84 -6.29 -3.64
CA ARG A 6 -18.17 -6.19 -2.98
C ARG A 6 -19.20 -7.10 -3.63
N GLU A 7 -19.22 -7.14 -4.95
CA GLU A 7 -20.19 -7.92 -5.72
C GLU A 7 -19.92 -9.43 -5.62
N ASN A 8 -18.65 -9.83 -5.57
CA ASN A 8 -18.26 -11.25 -5.66
C ASN A 8 -17.96 -11.90 -4.31
N GLN A 9 -17.66 -11.12 -3.26
CA GLN A 9 -17.33 -11.62 -1.92
C GLN A 9 -18.07 -10.89 -0.80
N PRO A 10 -19.40 -10.63 -0.89
CA PRO A 10 -20.11 -9.91 0.16
C PRO A 10 -20.08 -10.70 1.47
N HIS A 11 -19.70 -10.04 2.56
CA HIS A 11 -19.71 -10.64 3.90
C HIS A 11 -20.12 -9.59 4.95
N PRO A 12 -21.00 -9.91 5.92
CA PRO A 12 -21.53 -8.93 6.87
C PRO A 12 -20.48 -8.33 7.82
N LYS A 13 -19.30 -8.94 7.92
CA LYS A 13 -18.16 -8.45 8.72
C LYS A 13 -17.05 -7.79 7.89
N VAL A 14 -17.27 -7.56 6.59
CA VAL A 14 -16.25 -7.02 5.69
C VAL A 14 -16.78 -5.77 5.02
N GLU A 15 -16.02 -4.69 5.13
CA GLU A 15 -16.26 -3.44 4.42
C GLU A 15 -15.14 -3.16 3.41
N TYR A 16 -15.50 -2.55 2.28
CA TYR A 16 -14.59 -2.33 1.15
C TYR A 16 -14.37 -0.85 0.91
N LYS A 17 -13.30 -0.33 1.51
CA LYS A 17 -12.94 1.09 1.50
C LYS A 17 -11.64 1.32 0.72
N ARG A 18 -11.49 2.53 0.19
CA ARG A 18 -10.28 2.95 -0.52
C ARG A 18 -9.35 3.63 0.47
N LEU A 19 -8.07 3.29 0.40
CA LEU A 19 -6.99 3.95 1.11
C LEU A 19 -5.77 3.96 0.20
N ASP A 20 -5.16 5.13 0.01
CA ASP A 20 -3.83 5.24 -0.59
C ASP A 20 -2.76 5.28 0.51
N ILE A 21 -2.07 4.15 0.71
CA ILE A 21 -1.08 3.99 1.77
C ILE A 21 0.18 4.86 1.55
N ALA A 22 0.40 5.37 0.33
CA ALA A 22 1.52 6.27 0.05
C ALA A 22 1.26 7.72 0.48
N VAL A 23 0.00 8.09 0.80
CA VAL A 23 -0.41 9.45 1.15
C VAL A 23 -0.68 9.54 2.65
N ASP A 24 0.14 10.29 3.38
CA ASP A 24 0.07 10.40 4.85
C ASP A 24 -1.28 10.94 5.33
N GLU A 25 -1.79 11.96 4.64
CA GLU A 25 -3.07 12.60 4.99
C GLU A 25 -4.27 11.66 4.77
N ASP A 26 -4.20 10.77 3.78
CA ASP A 26 -5.27 9.80 3.53
C ASP A 26 -5.30 8.76 4.65
N VAL A 27 -4.13 8.33 5.14
CA VAL A 27 -3.99 7.39 6.27
C VAL A 27 -4.47 8.02 7.57
N ALA A 28 -4.08 9.27 7.85
CA ALA A 28 -4.54 9.98 9.04
C ALA A 28 -6.07 10.12 9.05
N ARG A 29 -6.65 10.59 7.94
CA ARG A 29 -8.10 10.70 7.78
C ARG A 29 -8.81 9.35 7.88
N PHE A 30 -8.21 8.29 7.35
CA PHE A 30 -8.77 6.94 7.45
C PHE A 30 -8.85 6.49 8.91
N CYS A 31 -7.77 6.66 9.69
CA CYS A 31 -7.78 6.37 11.13
C CYS A 31 -8.79 7.22 11.90
N GLU A 32 -9.00 8.49 11.53
CA GLU A 32 -10.00 9.34 12.18
C GLU A 32 -11.43 8.83 11.96
N ILE A 33 -11.73 8.30 10.77
CA ILE A 33 -13.07 7.83 10.41
C ILE A 33 -13.31 6.39 10.89
N GLU A 34 -12.31 5.52 10.72
CA GLU A 34 -12.43 4.07 10.88
C GLU A 34 -11.80 3.53 12.16
N GLY A 35 -10.97 4.33 12.82
CA GLY A 35 -10.10 3.89 13.91
C GLY A 35 -8.82 3.21 13.42
N CYS A 36 -8.03 2.76 14.39
CA CYS A 36 -6.84 1.93 14.16
C CYS A 36 -7.17 0.45 14.38
N PHE A 37 -6.33 -0.43 13.85
CA PHE A 37 -6.58 -1.86 13.75
C PHE A 37 -5.58 -2.66 14.59
N GLU A 38 -6.05 -3.75 15.20
CA GLU A 38 -5.17 -4.67 15.94
C GLU A 38 -4.29 -5.50 15.01
N MET A 39 -4.76 -5.74 13.78
CA MET A 39 -4.07 -6.54 12.78
C MET A 39 -4.21 -5.92 11.40
N VAL A 40 -3.07 -5.64 10.75
CA VAL A 40 -3.02 -5.10 9.39
C VAL A 40 -2.37 -6.09 8.44
N TYR A 41 -3.05 -6.38 7.33
CA TYR A 41 -2.55 -7.27 6.29
C TYR A 41 -2.24 -6.48 5.02
N SER A 42 -1.07 -6.73 4.42
CA SER A 42 -0.68 -6.14 3.15
C SER A 42 -0.13 -7.20 2.21
N PHE A 43 -0.82 -7.39 1.09
CA PHE A 43 -0.50 -8.42 0.11
C PHE A 43 -0.08 -7.79 -1.21
N GLY A 44 1.23 -7.79 -1.48
CA GLY A 44 1.76 -7.33 -2.76
C GLY A 44 1.60 -5.84 -3.03
N THR A 45 1.50 -5.00 -2.00
CA THR A 45 1.32 -3.55 -2.18
C THR A 45 2.64 -2.81 -2.29
N LEU A 46 3.61 -3.12 -1.42
CA LEU A 46 4.80 -2.26 -1.21
C LEU A 46 5.74 -2.18 -2.42
N HIS A 47 5.78 -3.19 -3.27
CA HIS A 47 6.66 -3.19 -4.45
C HIS A 47 6.23 -2.21 -5.55
N TRP A 48 5.01 -1.65 -5.47
CA TRP A 48 4.53 -0.60 -6.37
C TRP A 48 4.80 0.81 -5.84
N ILE A 49 5.24 0.93 -4.59
CA ILE A 49 5.42 2.22 -3.92
C ILE A 49 6.88 2.62 -3.99
N PHE A 50 7.13 3.85 -4.43
CA PHE A 50 8.48 4.40 -4.53
C PHE A 50 9.09 4.64 -3.15
N ASP A 51 8.40 5.37 -2.27
CA ASP A 51 8.82 5.56 -0.88
C ASP A 51 8.25 4.47 0.03
N GLN A 52 8.92 3.32 0.04
CA GLN A 52 8.53 2.17 0.86
C GLN A 52 8.65 2.45 2.36
N ILE A 53 9.59 3.31 2.77
CA ILE A 53 9.79 3.65 4.19
C ILE A 53 8.58 4.45 4.69
N GLN A 54 8.12 5.44 3.93
CA GLN A 54 6.92 6.19 4.28
C GLN A 54 5.68 5.28 4.30
N ALA A 55 5.52 4.39 3.32
CA ALA A 55 4.41 3.44 3.32
C ALA A 55 4.42 2.50 4.54
N LEU A 56 5.59 2.00 4.95
CA LEU A 56 5.72 1.17 6.16
C LEU A 56 5.41 1.97 7.43
N ARG A 57 5.81 3.23 7.52
CA ARG A 57 5.41 4.13 8.62
C ARG A 57 3.90 4.34 8.65
N ASN A 58 3.28 4.48 7.49
CA ASN A 58 1.84 4.62 7.35
C ASN A 58 1.09 3.35 7.77
N ILE A 59 1.60 2.17 7.40
CA ILE A 59 1.07 0.89 7.90
C ILE A 59 1.14 0.84 9.43
N ALA A 60 2.24 1.33 10.03
CA ALA A 60 2.36 1.40 11.48
C ALA A 60 1.33 2.35 12.13
N LYS A 61 1.01 3.48 11.49
CA LYS A 61 -0.04 4.41 11.97
C LYS A 61 -1.44 3.80 11.96
N LEU A 62 -1.71 2.88 11.02
CA LEU A 62 -2.98 2.15 10.99
C LEU A 62 -3.15 1.22 12.19
N MET A 63 -2.09 0.85 12.90
CA MET A 63 -2.15 -0.10 13.99
C MET A 63 -2.44 0.56 15.33
N THR A 64 -3.15 -0.16 16.20
CA THR A 64 -3.23 0.21 17.62
C THR A 64 -1.86 0.04 18.31
N PRO A 65 -1.62 0.65 19.48
CA PRO A 65 -0.44 0.33 20.29
C PRO A 65 -0.41 -1.17 20.62
N GLY A 66 0.65 -1.86 20.17
CA GLY A 66 0.79 -3.32 20.33
C GLY A 66 0.10 -4.15 19.25
N GLY A 67 -0.52 -3.52 18.25
CA GLY A 67 -1.04 -4.21 17.06
C GLY A 67 0.06 -4.80 16.20
N GLU A 68 -0.31 -5.77 15.37
CA GLU A 68 0.61 -6.52 14.52
C GLU A 68 0.31 -6.30 13.03
N CYS A 69 1.32 -6.51 12.20
CA CYS A 69 1.11 -6.53 10.76
C CYS A 69 1.74 -7.75 10.10
N PHE A 70 1.07 -8.24 9.08
CA PHE A 70 1.58 -9.27 8.18
C PHE A 70 1.70 -8.69 6.78
N VAL A 71 2.93 -8.64 6.26
CA VAL A 71 3.24 -7.98 5.00
C VAL A 71 3.96 -8.96 4.08
N THR A 72 3.47 -9.07 2.85
CA THR A 72 4.13 -9.84 1.79
C THR A 72 4.41 -8.94 0.60
N PHE A 73 5.66 -8.92 0.14
CA PHE A 73 6.09 -8.12 -1.02
C PHE A 73 7.33 -8.73 -1.65
N SER A 74 7.54 -8.40 -2.93
CA SER A 74 8.75 -8.78 -3.66
C SER A 74 9.91 -7.92 -3.20
N GLY A 75 10.85 -8.48 -2.44
CA GLY A 75 12.01 -7.75 -1.91
C GLY A 75 13.08 -7.47 -2.97
N SER A 76 13.43 -8.47 -3.77
CA SER A 76 14.37 -8.33 -4.89
C SER A 76 13.86 -9.13 -6.07
N MET A 77 13.72 -8.48 -7.22
CA MET A 77 13.31 -9.10 -8.46
C MET A 77 14.14 -8.49 -9.59
N LEU A 78 14.64 -9.32 -10.51
CA LEU A 78 15.40 -8.86 -11.70
C LEU A 78 14.66 -7.73 -12.45
N LEU A 79 13.34 -7.76 -12.40
CA LEU A 79 12.48 -6.74 -12.98
C LEU A 79 12.77 -5.33 -12.42
N PHE A 80 13.10 -5.19 -11.13
CA PHE A 80 13.43 -3.88 -10.55
C PHE A 80 14.72 -3.31 -11.11
N ASP A 81 15.73 -4.16 -11.34
CA ASP A 81 16.98 -3.73 -11.96
C ASP A 81 16.75 -3.30 -13.42
N ILE A 82 15.94 -4.07 -14.16
CA ILE A 82 15.55 -3.73 -15.54
C ILE A 82 14.78 -2.42 -15.59
N ILE A 83 13.79 -2.23 -14.70
CA ILE A 83 13.02 -0.98 -14.62
C ILE A 83 13.95 0.19 -14.29
N THR A 84 14.84 0.03 -13.32
CA THR A 84 15.77 1.09 -12.89
C THR A 84 16.72 1.47 -14.03
N ALA A 85 17.31 0.48 -14.70
CA ALA A 85 18.17 0.70 -15.87
C ALA A 85 17.42 1.36 -17.03
N THR A 86 16.16 0.98 -17.25
CA THR A 86 15.31 1.57 -18.30
C THR A 86 14.99 3.03 -17.96
N MET A 87 14.61 3.32 -16.72
CA MET A 87 14.28 4.68 -16.24
C MET A 87 15.49 5.63 -16.20
N ALA A 88 16.72 5.09 -16.25
CA ALA A 88 17.94 5.88 -16.36
C ALA A 88 18.25 6.33 -17.81
N GLN A 89 17.55 5.81 -18.82
CA GLN A 89 17.81 6.20 -20.21
C GLN A 89 17.17 7.57 -20.53
N PRO A 90 17.86 8.46 -21.29
CA PRO A 90 17.36 9.80 -21.63
C PRO A 90 15.99 9.82 -22.30
N ARG A 91 15.65 8.75 -23.04
CA ARG A 91 14.35 8.60 -23.70
C ARG A 91 13.16 8.69 -22.75
N TRP A 92 13.34 8.31 -21.48
CA TRP A 92 12.26 8.23 -20.49
C TRP A 92 12.26 9.39 -19.48
N GLU A 93 13.19 10.35 -19.60
CA GLU A 93 13.30 11.48 -18.67
C GLU A 93 12.00 12.29 -18.55
N LYS A 94 11.27 12.49 -19.65
CA LYS A 94 10.03 13.29 -19.67
C LYS A 94 8.87 12.66 -18.90
N ILE A 95 8.96 11.38 -18.54
CA ILE A 95 7.88 10.60 -17.90
C ILE A 95 8.25 10.23 -16.45
N ARG A 96 9.51 10.42 -16.05
CA ARG A 96 9.99 10.20 -14.69
C ARG A 96 9.39 11.28 -13.77
N ARG A 97 8.49 10.87 -12.87
CA ARG A 97 7.89 11.74 -11.84
C ARG A 97 8.89 12.08 -10.74
#